data_AF-A0A5C9EQX7-F1
#
_entry.id   AF-A0A5C9EQX7-F1
#
_cell.length_a   1.000
_cell.length_b   1.000
_cell.length_c   1.000
_cell.angle_alpha   90.00
_cell.angle_beta   90.00
_cell.angle_gamma   90.00
#
_symmetry.space_group_name_H-M   'P 1'
#
loop_
_entity.id
_entity.type
_entity.pdbx_description
1 polymer ?
#
loop_
_entity_poly.entity_id
_entity_poly.type
_entity_poly.pdbx_seq_one_letter_code
_entity_poly.pdbx_strand_id
1 'polypeptide(L)'
;MKFKTIIISLIIYIALAALLPLINQYEATYKFLPGTTDGFQLFFLMLLLIIPSTIFSLIFGYLLPPVYLFLHKNIIGRRMNYGIQEKKESKKFRKAYRGVFAGLMAMNLSLLLAPFLTKYVIKVTILSERSDTNLFFMSFIFGLLLTLGPSVGLFASAWFLNDSGISYTNIEQANEKNDIIEIRAVGNWYTYALKGYAGVGVIISYISILLRFLASNDELFNMIFNGILTFSLPFLLAASIMPSLLILEYLKEHRKKYVRSLAKKLGIINNLEVNIVVQ
;
A
#
# COMPACT_ATOMS: atom_id res chain seq x y z
N MET A 1 -3.37 -13.72 21.16
CA MET A 1 -3.20 -14.12 19.73
C MET A 1 -2.85 -12.98 18.75
N LYS A 2 -2.89 -11.68 19.13
CA LYS A 2 -2.73 -10.53 18.20
C LYS A 2 -1.29 -10.25 17.71
N PHE A 3 -0.28 -10.46 18.55
CA PHE A 3 1.12 -10.11 18.23
C PHE A 3 1.92 -11.28 17.66
N LYS A 4 1.59 -12.53 18.01
CA LYS A 4 2.36 -13.72 17.62
C LYS A 4 2.51 -13.88 16.11
N THR A 5 1.42 -13.81 15.34
CA THR A 5 1.46 -13.95 13.87
C THR A 5 2.30 -12.85 13.20
N ILE A 6 2.31 -11.65 13.77
CA ILE A 6 3.00 -10.49 13.18
C ILE A 6 4.49 -10.51 13.53
N ILE A 7 4.82 -10.92 14.75
CA ILE A 7 6.20 -11.22 15.14
C ILE A 7 6.75 -12.32 14.24
N ILE A 8 5.97 -13.39 14.01
CA ILE A 8 6.37 -14.48 13.09
C ILE A 8 6.59 -13.94 11.67
N SER A 9 5.70 -13.13 11.12
CA SER A 9 5.89 -12.58 9.77
C SER A 9 7.10 -11.65 9.67
N LEU A 10 7.39 -10.88 10.73
CA LEU A 10 8.56 -10.00 10.78
C LEU A 10 9.85 -10.81 10.90
N ILE A 11 9.85 -11.88 11.70
CA ILE A 11 10.98 -12.83 11.78
C ILE A 11 11.22 -13.47 10.42
N ILE A 12 10.17 -13.95 9.74
CA ILE A 12 10.29 -14.52 8.39
C ILE A 12 10.84 -13.47 7.42
N TYR A 13 10.34 -12.23 7.48
CA TYR A 13 10.82 -11.14 6.62
C TYR A 13 12.31 -10.84 6.85
N ILE A 14 12.74 -10.71 8.10
CA ILE A 14 14.15 -10.46 8.46
C ILE A 14 15.03 -11.66 8.07
N ALA A 15 14.56 -12.89 8.28
CA ALA A 15 15.27 -14.09 7.89
C ALA A 15 15.48 -14.16 6.37
N LEU A 16 14.45 -13.87 5.59
CA LEU A 16 14.55 -13.80 4.13
C LEU A 16 15.52 -12.69 3.67
N ALA A 17 15.46 -11.52 4.32
CA ALA A 17 16.42 -10.45 4.04
C ALA A 17 17.86 -10.89 4.34
N ALA A 18 18.08 -11.59 5.46
CA ALA A 18 19.40 -12.05 5.89
C ALA A 18 20.01 -13.13 4.97
N LEU A 19 19.21 -13.78 4.12
CA LEU A 19 19.70 -14.71 3.10
C LEU A 19 20.27 -13.98 1.86
N LEU A 20 19.87 -12.73 1.60
CA LEU A 20 20.29 -11.99 0.40
C LEU A 20 21.82 -11.79 0.30
N PRO A 21 22.54 -11.42 1.38
CA PRO A 21 24.00 -11.33 1.35
C PRO A 21 24.70 -12.66 1.07
N LEU A 22 24.04 -13.80 1.26
CA LEU A 22 24.60 -15.12 0.96
C LEU A 22 24.39 -15.50 -0.50
N ILE A 23 23.24 -15.15 -1.07
CA ILE A 23 22.81 -15.57 -2.41
C ILE A 23 23.38 -14.65 -3.50
N ASN A 24 23.60 -13.37 -3.21
CA ASN A 24 24.04 -12.39 -4.21
C ASN A 24 25.36 -11.72 -3.80
N GLN A 25 26.45 -12.15 -4.43
CA GLN A 25 27.81 -11.63 -4.22
C GLN A 25 28.28 -10.67 -5.33
N TYR A 26 27.40 -10.25 -6.24
CA TYR A 26 27.78 -9.29 -7.28
C TYR A 26 28.19 -7.95 -6.66
N GLU A 27 29.07 -7.22 -7.36
CA GLU A 27 29.55 -5.92 -6.90
C GLU A 27 28.39 -4.94 -6.65
N ALA A 28 28.47 -4.19 -5.54
CA ALA A 28 27.45 -3.24 -5.11
C ALA A 28 27.03 -2.20 -6.17
N THR A 29 25.78 -2.29 -6.63
CA THR A 29 25.15 -1.47 -7.69
C THR A 29 24.85 -0.03 -7.28
N TYR A 30 24.34 0.19 -6.07
CA TYR A 30 23.81 1.50 -5.67
C TYR A 30 24.91 2.44 -5.15
N LYS A 31 24.80 3.75 -5.44
CA LYS A 31 25.76 4.77 -4.95
C LYS A 31 25.66 5.04 -3.45
N PHE A 32 24.44 4.94 -2.90
CA PHE A 32 24.11 5.51 -1.58
C PHE A 32 23.85 4.46 -0.50
N LEU A 33 23.76 3.18 -0.86
CA LEU A 33 23.49 2.11 0.09
C LEU A 33 24.80 1.49 0.61
N PRO A 34 24.90 1.22 1.92
CA PRO A 34 26.07 0.58 2.49
C PRO A 34 26.19 -0.87 2.02
N GLY A 35 27.44 -1.35 1.91
CA GLY A 35 27.76 -2.72 1.49
C GLY A 35 28.67 -2.76 0.27
N THR A 36 29.47 -3.81 0.19
CA THR A 36 30.39 -4.08 -0.94
C THR A 36 29.74 -4.94 -2.03
N THR A 37 28.67 -5.66 -1.70
CA THR A 37 27.91 -6.49 -2.64
C THR A 37 26.44 -6.08 -2.72
N ASP A 38 25.79 -6.43 -3.82
CA ASP A 38 24.35 -6.24 -4.01
C ASP A 38 23.53 -6.95 -2.93
N GLY A 39 23.93 -8.16 -2.51
CA GLY A 39 23.24 -8.88 -1.45
C GLY A 39 23.17 -8.08 -0.16
N PHE A 40 24.28 -7.44 0.24
CA PHE A 40 24.28 -6.52 1.40
C PHE A 40 23.41 -5.29 1.16
N GLN A 41 23.49 -4.66 0.00
CA GLN A 41 22.68 -3.47 -0.30
C GLN A 41 21.17 -3.79 -0.32
N LEU A 42 20.78 -4.94 -0.89
CA LEU A 42 19.39 -5.40 -0.91
C LEU A 42 18.89 -5.78 0.48
N PHE A 43 19.73 -6.36 1.33
CA PHE A 43 19.42 -6.58 2.75
C PHE A 43 19.09 -5.26 3.46
N PHE A 44 19.95 -4.24 3.33
CA PHE A 44 19.69 -2.92 3.91
C PHE A 44 18.42 -2.30 3.36
N LEU A 45 18.18 -2.41 2.06
CA LEU A 45 16.97 -1.92 1.41
C LEU A 45 15.72 -2.58 2.00
N MET A 46 15.72 -3.90 2.18
CA MET A 46 14.60 -4.61 2.81
C MET A 46 14.33 -4.11 4.23
N LEU A 47 15.37 -3.90 5.05
CA LEU A 47 15.18 -3.33 6.38
C LEU A 47 14.60 -1.91 6.33
N LEU A 48 15.13 -1.09 5.41
CA LEU A 48 14.70 0.29 5.25
C LEU A 48 13.25 0.43 4.79
N LEU A 49 12.70 -0.51 3.99
CA LEU A 49 11.30 -0.44 3.53
C LEU A 49 10.26 -0.33 4.66
N ILE A 50 10.57 -0.85 5.85
CA ILE A 50 9.67 -0.78 7.01
C ILE A 50 9.49 0.68 7.47
N ILE A 51 10.53 1.50 7.40
CA ILE A 51 10.57 2.84 7.98
C ILE A 51 9.63 3.81 7.23
N PRO A 52 9.75 4.02 5.90
CA PRO A 52 8.84 4.90 5.16
C PRO A 52 7.38 4.48 5.29
N SER A 53 7.08 3.17 5.25
CA SER A 53 5.71 2.67 5.38
C SER A 53 5.07 3.02 6.73
N THR A 54 5.87 3.10 7.79
CA THR A 54 5.43 3.45 9.14
C THR A 54 5.27 4.95 9.31
N ILE A 55 6.28 5.72 8.88
CA ILE A 55 6.26 7.19 8.98
C ILE A 55 5.09 7.76 8.16
N PHE A 56 4.97 7.36 6.89
CA PHE A 56 3.95 7.92 6.00
C PHE A 56 2.55 7.47 6.37
N SER A 57 2.35 6.26 6.88
CA SER A 57 1.02 5.83 7.34
C SER A 57 0.49 6.67 8.48
N LEU A 58 1.38 7.14 9.36
CA LEU A 58 1.03 8.05 10.44
C LEU A 58 0.79 9.45 9.89
N ILE A 59 1.75 10.03 9.18
CA ILE A 59 1.66 11.40 8.66
C ILE A 59 0.44 11.56 7.77
N PHE A 60 0.33 10.80 6.69
CA PHE A 60 -0.77 10.91 5.74
C PHE A 60 -2.07 10.33 6.31
N GLY A 61 -1.97 9.36 7.20
CA GLY A 61 -3.11 8.83 7.94
C GLY A 61 -3.80 9.89 8.79
N TYR A 62 -3.07 10.84 9.39
CA TYR A 62 -3.68 11.96 10.11
C TYR A 62 -3.99 13.16 9.20
N LEU A 63 -3.15 13.44 8.20
CA LEU A 63 -3.27 14.64 7.37
C LEU A 63 -4.40 14.56 6.34
N LEU A 64 -4.52 13.43 5.61
CA LEU A 64 -5.42 13.35 4.46
C LEU A 64 -6.87 12.94 4.75
N PRO A 65 -7.28 12.25 5.85
CA PRO A 65 -8.69 11.97 6.10
C PRO A 65 -9.59 13.20 6.06
N PRO A 66 -9.26 14.36 6.67
CA PRO A 66 -10.08 15.56 6.53
C PRO A 66 -10.20 16.00 5.07
N VAL A 67 -9.10 15.97 4.31
CA VAL A 67 -9.11 16.33 2.88
C VAL A 67 -10.00 15.38 2.09
N TYR A 68 -9.85 14.07 2.28
CA TYR A 68 -10.66 13.04 1.64
C TYR A 68 -12.14 13.18 1.98
N LEU A 69 -12.46 13.44 3.25
CA LEU A 69 -13.83 13.63 3.69
C LEU A 69 -14.44 14.90 3.07
N PHE A 70 -13.68 15.99 3.07
CA PHE A 70 -14.09 17.26 2.45
C PHE A 70 -14.34 17.10 0.95
N LEU A 71 -13.39 16.51 0.21
CA LEU A 71 -13.53 16.26 -1.23
C LEU A 71 -14.72 15.35 -1.53
N HIS A 72 -14.88 14.26 -0.77
CA HIS A 72 -16.00 13.36 -0.98
C HIS A 72 -17.34 14.06 -0.72
N LYS A 73 -17.45 14.83 0.38
CA LYS A 73 -18.68 15.53 0.72
C LYS A 73 -19.05 16.61 -0.30
N ASN A 74 -18.07 17.39 -0.76
CA ASN A 74 -18.35 18.57 -1.58
C ASN A 74 -18.40 18.29 -3.08
N ILE A 75 -17.66 17.29 -3.56
CA ILE A 75 -17.54 16.99 -5.00
C ILE A 75 -18.38 15.77 -5.36
N ILE A 76 -18.12 14.64 -4.70
CA ILE A 76 -18.67 13.34 -5.12
C ILE A 76 -20.10 13.15 -4.60
N GLY A 77 -20.30 13.29 -3.29
CA GLY A 77 -21.56 13.01 -2.63
C GLY A 77 -22.28 14.28 -2.18
N ARG A 78 -22.27 15.35 -2.97
CA ARG A 78 -22.91 16.65 -2.63
C ARG A 78 -24.40 16.52 -2.31
N ARG A 79 -25.07 15.52 -2.88
CA ARG A 79 -26.50 15.21 -2.69
C ARG A 79 -26.73 13.96 -1.84
N MET A 80 -25.72 13.50 -1.11
CA MET A 80 -25.80 12.31 -0.26
C MET A 80 -25.92 12.72 1.20
N ASN A 81 -26.64 11.91 1.98
CA ASN A 81 -26.72 12.08 3.42
C ASN A 81 -25.56 11.39 4.09
N TYR A 82 -24.91 12.07 5.04
CA TYR A 82 -23.76 11.56 5.77
C TYR A 82 -24.11 11.33 7.23
N GLY A 83 -23.54 10.29 7.82
CA GLY A 83 -23.63 10.07 9.25
C GLY A 83 -22.61 9.07 9.75
N ILE A 84 -22.68 8.83 11.05
CA ILE A 84 -21.77 7.93 11.75
C ILE A 84 -22.51 6.61 12.00
N GLN A 85 -21.89 5.51 11.59
CA GLN A 85 -22.37 4.16 11.84
C GLN A 85 -21.35 3.41 12.69
N GLU A 86 -21.80 2.84 13.81
CA GLU A 86 -20.96 1.96 14.61
C GLU A 86 -20.80 0.61 13.90
N LYS A 87 -19.67 0.40 13.23
CA LYS A 87 -19.36 -0.91 12.64
C LYS A 87 -19.00 -1.91 13.73
N LYS A 88 -19.75 -3.02 13.80
CA LYS A 88 -19.28 -4.25 14.48
C LYS A 88 -17.94 -4.65 13.88
N GLU A 89 -16.94 -4.93 14.71
CA GLU A 89 -15.59 -5.24 14.23
C GLU A 89 -15.59 -6.42 13.26
N SER A 90 -15.13 -6.22 12.02
CA SER A 90 -15.02 -7.31 11.05
C SER A 90 -13.92 -8.32 11.42
N LYS A 91 -14.09 -9.59 11.04
CA LYS A 91 -13.13 -10.69 11.27
C LYS A 91 -11.68 -10.32 10.92
N LYS A 92 -10.75 -10.72 11.80
CA LYS A 92 -9.32 -10.33 11.86
C LYS A 92 -8.51 -10.61 10.59
N PHE A 93 -8.81 -11.70 9.88
CA PHE A 93 -8.07 -12.13 8.68
C PHE A 93 -8.11 -11.10 7.53
N ARG A 94 -9.19 -10.30 7.44
CA ARG A 94 -9.36 -9.29 6.38
C ARG A 94 -8.42 -8.08 6.54
N LYS A 95 -7.79 -7.90 7.71
CA LYS A 95 -6.88 -6.76 7.98
C LYS A 95 -5.46 -6.99 7.44
N ALA A 96 -4.96 -8.23 7.44
CA ALA A 96 -3.62 -8.54 6.94
C ALA A 96 -3.47 -8.25 5.43
N TYR A 97 -4.52 -8.53 4.65
CA TYR A 97 -4.56 -8.23 3.21
C TYR A 97 -4.68 -6.73 2.87
N ARG A 98 -4.85 -5.84 3.86
CA ARG A 98 -4.89 -4.39 3.60
C ARG A 98 -3.56 -3.89 3.03
N GLY A 99 -2.43 -4.47 3.47
CA GLY A 99 -1.10 -4.09 3.01
C GLY A 99 -0.79 -4.47 1.57
N VAL A 100 -1.41 -5.54 1.05
CA VAL A 100 -1.13 -6.05 -0.31
C VAL A 100 -1.37 -4.97 -1.36
N PHE A 101 -2.54 -4.32 -1.34
CA PHE A 101 -2.88 -3.31 -2.34
C PHE A 101 -2.00 -2.05 -2.26
N ALA A 102 -1.54 -1.69 -1.06
CA ALA A 102 -0.60 -0.58 -0.91
C ALA A 102 0.80 -0.96 -1.46
N GLY A 103 1.26 -2.19 -1.23
CA GLY A 103 2.50 -2.71 -1.84
C GLY A 103 2.41 -2.78 -3.36
N LEU A 104 1.28 -3.25 -3.89
CA LEU A 104 0.96 -3.28 -5.31
C LEU A 104 1.00 -1.88 -5.94
N MET A 105 0.40 -0.88 -5.30
CA MET A 105 0.50 0.52 -5.73
C MET A 105 1.94 1.02 -5.74
N ALA A 106 2.73 0.68 -4.70
CA ALA A 106 4.13 1.05 -4.62
C ALA A 106 4.96 0.45 -5.76
N MET A 107 4.68 -0.80 -6.14
CA MET A 107 5.31 -1.44 -7.29
C MET A 107 5.02 -0.68 -8.59
N ASN A 108 3.76 -0.33 -8.86
CA ASN A 108 3.40 0.41 -10.07
C ASN A 108 4.11 1.76 -10.16
N LEU A 109 4.07 2.53 -9.06
CA LEU A 109 4.75 3.82 -8.99
C LEU A 109 6.26 3.66 -9.14
N SER A 110 6.85 2.61 -8.56
CA SER A 110 8.27 2.37 -8.66
C SER A 110 8.70 2.03 -10.08
N LEU A 111 7.92 1.22 -10.79
CA LEU A 111 8.20 0.89 -12.20
C LEU A 111 8.12 2.10 -13.10
N LEU A 112 7.18 3.02 -12.84
CA LEU A 112 7.08 4.27 -13.57
C LEU A 112 8.33 5.15 -13.35
N LEU A 113 8.88 5.14 -12.13
CA LEU A 113 10.07 5.92 -11.78
C LEU A 113 11.38 5.22 -12.16
N ALA A 114 11.39 3.91 -12.35
CA ALA A 114 12.61 3.13 -12.56
C ALA A 114 13.52 3.67 -13.69
N PRO A 115 13.01 4.02 -14.90
CA PRO A 115 13.85 4.57 -15.96
C PRO A 115 14.54 5.89 -15.58
N PHE A 116 13.82 6.74 -14.82
CA PHE A 116 14.37 7.98 -14.33
C PHE A 116 15.45 7.73 -13.26
N LEU A 117 15.17 6.82 -12.32
CA LEU A 117 16.05 6.51 -11.19
C LEU A 117 17.39 5.88 -11.59
N THR A 118 17.43 5.10 -12.68
CA THR A 118 18.65 4.42 -13.15
C THR A 118 19.84 5.37 -13.25
N LYS A 119 19.64 6.55 -13.85
CA LYS A 119 20.69 7.56 -14.04
C LYS A 119 21.23 8.14 -12.72
N TYR A 120 20.39 8.25 -11.71
CA TYR A 120 20.73 8.93 -10.47
C TYR A 120 21.28 8.00 -9.40
N VAL A 121 20.74 6.78 -9.31
CA VAL A 121 20.94 5.89 -8.16
C VAL A 121 22.05 4.86 -8.39
N ILE A 122 22.27 4.41 -9.63
CA ILE A 122 23.25 3.37 -9.99
C ILE A 122 24.63 3.97 -10.21
N LYS A 123 25.68 3.34 -9.63
CA LYS A 123 27.08 3.73 -9.86
C LYS A 123 27.43 3.73 -11.35
N VAL A 124 28.19 4.73 -11.77
CA VAL A 124 28.57 4.91 -13.18
C VAL A 124 29.43 3.75 -13.69
N THR A 125 30.31 3.20 -12.84
CA THR A 125 31.19 2.07 -13.17
C THR A 125 30.42 0.80 -13.55
N ILE A 126 29.23 0.60 -13.00
CA ILE A 126 28.42 -0.61 -13.19
C ILE A 126 27.50 -0.49 -14.41
N LEU A 127 27.32 0.72 -14.96
CA LEU A 127 26.43 0.96 -16.10
C LEU A 127 26.88 0.21 -17.37
N SER A 128 28.19 0.02 -17.56
CA SER A 128 28.75 -0.71 -18.72
C SER A 128 28.87 -2.22 -18.50
N GLU A 129 28.79 -2.68 -17.26
CA GLU A 129 29.07 -4.08 -16.89
C GLU A 129 27.81 -4.93 -16.74
N ARG A 130 26.63 -4.30 -16.69
CA ARG A 130 25.35 -4.97 -16.47
C ARG A 130 24.38 -4.70 -17.59
N SER A 131 23.52 -5.68 -17.85
CA SER A 131 22.42 -5.52 -18.79
C SER A 131 21.45 -4.43 -18.34
N ASP A 132 20.85 -3.74 -19.31
CA ASP A 132 19.82 -2.72 -19.07
C ASP A 132 18.66 -3.27 -18.22
N THR A 133 18.30 -4.54 -18.40
CA THR A 133 17.27 -5.22 -17.61
C THR A 133 17.64 -5.30 -16.13
N ASN A 134 18.88 -5.65 -15.80
CA ASN A 134 19.36 -5.72 -14.42
C ASN A 134 19.40 -4.33 -13.78
N LEU A 135 19.89 -3.33 -14.51
CA LEU A 135 19.91 -1.94 -14.07
C LEU A 135 18.51 -1.40 -13.82
N PHE A 136 17.57 -1.66 -14.73
CA PHE A 136 16.17 -1.30 -14.57
C PHE A 136 15.56 -1.96 -13.33
N PHE A 137 15.79 -3.27 -13.14
CA PHE A 137 15.24 -4.00 -12.00
C PHE A 137 15.79 -3.48 -10.66
N MET A 138 17.09 -3.21 -10.57
CA MET A 138 17.69 -2.60 -9.38
C MET A 138 17.12 -1.20 -9.13
N SER A 139 16.95 -0.39 -10.17
CA SER A 139 16.30 0.93 -10.06
C SER A 139 14.87 0.82 -9.55
N PHE A 140 14.12 -0.17 -10.02
CA PHE A 140 12.78 -0.50 -9.55
C PHE A 140 12.79 -0.94 -8.08
N ILE A 141 13.70 -1.80 -7.64
CA ILE A 141 13.76 -2.19 -6.23
C ILE A 141 14.07 -0.96 -5.35
N PHE A 142 15.02 -0.11 -5.76
CA PHE A 142 15.29 1.14 -5.06
C PHE A 142 14.09 2.07 -5.02
N GLY A 143 13.37 2.22 -6.14
CA GLY A 143 12.18 3.05 -6.20
C GLY A 143 11.08 2.64 -5.20
N LEU A 144 11.03 1.36 -4.78
CA LEU A 144 10.11 0.92 -3.74
C LEU A 144 10.34 1.63 -2.40
N LEU A 145 11.58 2.02 -2.07
CA LEU A 145 11.86 2.82 -0.86
C LEU A 145 11.16 4.18 -0.90
N LEU A 146 11.06 4.76 -2.10
CA LEU A 146 10.46 6.07 -2.32
C LEU A 146 8.93 5.99 -2.41
N THR A 147 8.39 4.91 -2.97
CA THR A 147 6.96 4.79 -3.30
C THR A 147 6.14 4.05 -2.25
N LEU A 148 6.74 3.18 -1.44
CA LEU A 148 6.02 2.40 -0.44
C LEU A 148 5.40 3.28 0.65
N GLY A 149 6.15 4.26 1.15
CA GLY A 149 5.66 5.23 2.14
C GLY A 149 4.40 5.96 1.65
N PRO A 150 4.48 6.75 0.56
CA PRO A 150 3.33 7.44 -0.02
C PRO A 150 2.14 6.52 -0.31
N SER A 151 2.38 5.33 -0.87
CA SER A 151 1.32 4.37 -1.18
C SER A 151 0.56 3.94 0.08
N VAL A 152 1.30 3.54 1.12
CA VAL A 152 0.70 3.17 2.41
C VAL A 152 0.02 4.37 3.06
N GLY A 153 0.59 5.56 2.94
CA GLY A 153 0.01 6.82 3.41
C GLY A 153 -1.40 7.05 2.84
N LEU A 154 -1.56 6.99 1.52
CA LEU A 154 -2.84 7.17 0.84
C LEU A 154 -3.90 6.15 1.28
N PHE A 155 -3.49 4.88 1.42
CA PHE A 155 -4.37 3.82 1.91
C PHE A 155 -4.71 3.99 3.40
N ALA A 156 -3.75 4.42 4.23
CA ALA A 156 -3.96 4.66 5.65
C ALA A 156 -5.04 5.71 5.88
N SER A 157 -5.05 6.79 5.11
CA SER A 157 -6.09 7.82 5.19
C SER A 157 -7.49 7.26 4.93
N ALA A 158 -7.62 6.38 3.93
CA ALA A 158 -8.88 5.67 3.65
C ALA A 158 -9.25 4.69 4.78
N TRP A 159 -8.27 4.01 5.39
CA TRP A 159 -8.50 3.14 6.53
C TRP A 159 -8.97 3.90 7.77
N PHE A 160 -8.43 5.09 8.05
CA PHE A 160 -8.87 5.93 9.17
C PHE A 160 -10.33 6.34 9.00
N LEU A 161 -10.73 6.75 7.80
CA LEU A 161 -12.13 7.05 7.49
C LEU A 161 -13.02 5.82 7.67
N ASN A 162 -12.58 4.66 7.22
CA ASN A 162 -13.34 3.42 7.36
C ASN A 162 -13.50 2.99 8.84
N ASP A 163 -12.42 3.09 9.61
CA ASP A 163 -12.39 2.75 11.04
C ASP A 163 -13.24 3.74 11.86
N SER A 164 -13.39 4.98 11.40
CA SER A 164 -14.24 6.00 12.05
C SER A 164 -15.75 5.76 11.93
N GLY A 165 -16.16 4.92 10.97
CA GLY A 165 -17.55 4.58 10.72
C GLY A 165 -18.33 5.67 9.96
N ILE A 166 -17.65 6.58 9.27
CA ILE A 166 -18.34 7.59 8.46
C ILE A 166 -18.89 6.94 7.19
N SER A 167 -20.20 7.02 7.04
CA SER A 167 -20.95 6.47 5.92
C SER A 167 -21.77 7.55 5.23
N TYR A 168 -22.11 7.30 3.97
CA TYR A 168 -23.05 8.09 3.20
C TYR A 168 -24.17 7.20 2.65
N THR A 169 -25.32 7.81 2.38
CA THR A 169 -26.50 7.17 1.79
C THR A 169 -27.14 8.06 0.73
N ASN A 170 -27.71 7.43 -0.30
CA ASN A 170 -28.48 8.07 -1.37
C ASN A 170 -29.99 8.07 -1.10
N ILE A 171 -30.43 7.83 0.15
CA ILE A 171 -31.84 7.59 0.49
C ILE A 171 -32.83 8.61 -0.10
N GLU A 172 -32.50 9.91 -0.08
CA GLU A 172 -33.37 10.96 -0.65
C GLU A 172 -33.52 10.80 -2.17
N GLN A 173 -32.40 10.61 -2.88
CA GLN A 173 -32.41 10.41 -4.33
C GLN A 173 -33.05 9.08 -4.73
N ALA A 174 -32.85 8.03 -3.92
CA ALA A 174 -33.41 6.72 -4.14
C ALA A 174 -34.94 6.74 -4.01
N ASN A 175 -35.46 7.43 -3.00
CA ASN A 175 -36.91 7.60 -2.82
C ASN A 175 -37.56 8.43 -3.94
N GLU A 176 -36.87 9.47 -4.43
CA GLU A 176 -37.38 10.28 -5.55
C GLU A 176 -37.39 9.53 -6.90
N LYS A 177 -36.44 8.61 -7.11
CA LYS A 177 -36.22 7.93 -8.39
C LYS A 177 -36.61 6.46 -8.42
N ASN A 178 -37.17 5.92 -7.33
CA ASN A 178 -37.36 4.48 -7.11
C ASN A 178 -36.07 3.66 -7.36
N ASP A 179 -34.93 4.21 -6.95
CA ASP A 179 -33.62 3.56 -7.07
C ASP A 179 -33.27 2.80 -5.78
N ILE A 180 -32.24 1.97 -5.82
CA ILE A 180 -31.80 1.17 -4.68
C ILE A 180 -31.11 2.08 -3.66
N ILE A 181 -31.53 1.97 -2.39
CA ILE A 181 -30.87 2.65 -1.27
C ILE A 181 -29.53 1.97 -0.99
N GLU A 182 -28.44 2.67 -1.25
CA GLU A 182 -27.08 2.26 -0.94
C GLU A 182 -26.55 2.97 0.29
N ILE A 183 -26.03 2.19 1.25
CA ILE A 183 -25.26 2.71 2.38
C ILE A 183 -23.81 2.28 2.20
N ARG A 184 -22.91 3.25 2.06
CA ARG A 184 -21.48 2.95 1.85
C ARG A 184 -20.60 3.78 2.77
N ALA A 185 -19.56 3.16 3.30
CA ALA A 185 -18.55 3.89 4.07
C ALA A 185 -17.67 4.73 3.15
N VAL A 186 -17.43 6.00 3.51
CA VAL A 186 -16.58 6.92 2.70
C VAL A 186 -15.17 6.34 2.53
N GLY A 187 -14.60 5.79 3.60
CA GLY A 187 -13.29 5.13 3.53
C GLY A 187 -13.27 3.89 2.62
N ASN A 188 -14.39 3.16 2.51
CA ASN A 188 -14.49 2.05 1.56
C ASN A 188 -14.50 2.55 0.11
N TRP A 189 -15.18 3.67 -0.17
CA TRP A 189 -15.18 4.27 -1.51
C TRP A 189 -13.75 4.57 -1.99
N TYR A 190 -12.96 5.29 -1.17
CA TYR A 190 -11.55 5.55 -1.48
C TYR A 190 -10.71 4.27 -1.57
N THR A 191 -10.95 3.31 -0.68
CA THR A 191 -10.26 2.02 -0.73
C THR A 191 -10.54 1.30 -2.04
N TYR A 192 -11.78 1.32 -2.55
CA TYR A 192 -12.11 0.72 -3.84
C TYR A 192 -11.45 1.44 -5.01
N ALA A 193 -11.45 2.77 -5.02
CA ALA A 193 -10.77 3.56 -6.05
C ALA A 193 -9.26 3.26 -6.10
N LEU A 194 -8.59 3.31 -4.93
CA LEU A 194 -7.17 3.00 -4.81
C LEU A 194 -6.85 1.55 -5.19
N LYS A 195 -7.72 0.59 -4.82
CA LYS A 195 -7.59 -0.81 -5.24
C LYS A 195 -7.77 -0.99 -6.74
N GLY A 196 -8.68 -0.25 -7.37
CA GLY A 196 -8.87 -0.27 -8.81
C GLY A 196 -7.60 0.15 -9.54
N TYR A 197 -6.99 1.26 -9.11
CA TYR A 197 -5.70 1.72 -9.63
C TYR A 197 -4.58 0.71 -9.38
N ALA A 198 -4.44 0.24 -8.13
CA ALA A 198 -3.40 -0.72 -7.77
C ALA A 198 -3.55 -2.06 -8.52
N GLY A 199 -4.77 -2.56 -8.68
CA GLY A 199 -5.05 -3.84 -9.32
C GLY A 199 -4.77 -3.85 -10.81
N VAL A 200 -5.37 -2.92 -11.57
CA VAL A 200 -5.18 -2.87 -13.03
C VAL A 200 -3.74 -2.52 -13.38
N GLY A 201 -3.14 -1.54 -12.67
CA GLY A 201 -1.76 -1.17 -12.90
C GLY A 201 -0.79 -2.32 -12.63
N VAL A 202 -1.05 -3.15 -11.60
CA VAL A 202 -0.15 -4.26 -11.27
C VAL A 202 -0.14 -5.32 -12.34
N ILE A 203 -1.28 -5.66 -12.94
CA ILE A 203 -1.30 -6.67 -14.01
C ILE A 203 -0.39 -6.21 -15.16
N ILE A 204 -0.52 -4.96 -15.58
CA ILE A 204 0.28 -4.37 -16.66
C ILE A 204 1.77 -4.34 -16.27
N SER A 205 2.06 -3.87 -15.07
CA SER A 205 3.41 -3.78 -14.50
C SER A 205 4.08 -5.14 -14.35
N TYR A 206 3.34 -6.16 -13.91
CA TYR A 206 3.83 -7.51 -13.69
C TYR A 206 4.12 -8.21 -15.02
N ILE A 207 3.23 -8.07 -16.02
CA ILE A 207 3.48 -8.55 -17.38
C ILE A 207 4.74 -7.87 -17.95
N SER A 208 4.89 -6.55 -17.74
CA SER A 208 6.05 -5.81 -18.24
C SER A 208 7.36 -6.29 -17.63
N ILE A 209 7.41 -6.56 -16.32
CA ILE A 209 8.59 -7.13 -15.66
C ILE A 209 8.86 -8.55 -16.20
N LEU A 210 7.83 -9.38 -16.29
CA LEU A 210 7.96 -10.77 -16.69
C LEU A 210 8.47 -10.89 -18.13
N LEU A 211 7.93 -10.11 -19.07
CA LEU A 211 8.39 -10.06 -20.45
C LEU A 211 9.86 -9.62 -20.55
N ARG A 212 10.28 -8.63 -19.75
CA ARG A 212 11.68 -8.18 -19.72
C ARG A 212 12.62 -9.26 -19.21
N PHE A 213 12.22 -10.05 -18.22
CA PHE A 213 13.03 -11.15 -17.71
C PHE A 213 13.08 -12.35 -18.66
N LEU A 214 11.98 -12.66 -19.33
CA LEU A 214 11.95 -13.68 -20.38
C LEU A 214 12.86 -13.30 -21.56
N ALA A 215 12.95 -12.01 -21.89
CA ALA A 215 13.77 -11.53 -22.98
C ALA A 215 15.27 -11.46 -22.67
N SER A 216 15.68 -11.58 -21.39
CA SER A 216 17.06 -11.27 -20.97
C SER A 216 17.87 -12.44 -20.42
N ASN A 217 17.31 -13.65 -20.32
CA ASN A 217 17.99 -14.79 -19.69
C ASN A 217 17.90 -16.04 -20.57
N ASP A 218 19.04 -16.49 -21.10
CA ASP A 218 19.14 -17.78 -21.81
C ASP A 218 19.22 -18.98 -20.84
N GLU A 219 19.48 -18.75 -19.56
CA GLU A 219 19.59 -19.80 -18.54
C GLU A 219 18.29 -19.99 -17.75
N LEU A 220 17.72 -21.20 -17.86
CA LEU A 220 16.49 -21.63 -17.18
C LEU A 220 16.49 -21.35 -15.67
N PHE A 221 17.63 -21.54 -15.00
CA PHE A 221 17.73 -21.34 -13.56
C PHE A 221 17.50 -19.88 -13.15
N ASN A 222 18.13 -18.93 -13.84
CA ASN A 222 17.98 -17.50 -13.57
C ASN A 222 16.56 -17.03 -13.88
N MET A 223 15.93 -17.57 -14.93
CA MET A 223 14.53 -17.29 -15.23
C MET A 223 13.59 -17.75 -14.10
N ILE A 224 13.75 -18.99 -13.61
CA ILE A 224 12.93 -19.53 -12.52
C ILE A 224 13.13 -18.72 -11.23
N PHE A 225 14.38 -18.43 -10.87
CA PHE A 225 14.72 -17.67 -9.67
C PHE A 225 14.11 -16.25 -9.70
N ASN A 226 14.30 -15.53 -10.80
CA ASN A 226 13.73 -14.18 -10.97
C ASN A 226 12.20 -14.21 -11.00
N GLY A 227 11.60 -15.25 -11.58
CA GLY A 227 10.15 -15.47 -11.55
C GLY A 227 9.60 -15.63 -10.12
N ILE A 228 10.24 -16.47 -9.30
CA ILE A 228 9.88 -16.67 -7.89
C ILE A 228 10.05 -15.37 -7.09
N LEU A 229 11.16 -14.65 -7.29
CA LEU A 229 11.42 -13.39 -6.60
C LEU A 229 10.35 -12.34 -6.95
N THR A 230 9.99 -12.24 -8.23
CA THR A 230 8.96 -11.31 -8.71
C THR A 230 7.58 -11.64 -8.13
N PHE A 231 7.23 -12.93 -8.06
CA PHE A 231 5.95 -13.39 -7.50
C PHE A 231 5.86 -13.23 -5.99
N SER A 232 7.00 -13.39 -5.30
CA SER A 232 7.07 -13.21 -3.85
C SER A 232 7.07 -11.74 -3.41
N LEU A 233 7.44 -10.81 -4.31
CA LEU A 233 7.62 -9.40 -3.99
C LEU A 233 6.37 -8.71 -3.39
N PRO A 234 5.13 -8.88 -3.92
CA PRO A 234 3.93 -8.34 -3.28
C PRO A 234 3.74 -8.80 -1.84
N PHE A 235 4.10 -10.05 -1.53
CA PHE A 235 3.99 -10.62 -0.19
C PHE A 235 5.07 -10.07 0.74
N LEU A 236 6.30 -9.89 0.24
CA LEU A 236 7.38 -9.24 0.97
C LEU A 236 7.02 -7.79 1.31
N LEU A 237 6.44 -7.04 0.36
CA LEU A 237 5.95 -5.69 0.62
C LEU A 237 4.78 -5.68 1.61
N ALA A 238 3.84 -6.61 1.51
CA ALA A 238 2.77 -6.73 2.49
C ALA A 238 3.32 -7.01 3.90
N ALA A 239 4.36 -7.85 4.00
CA ALA A 239 5.06 -8.15 5.26
C ALA A 239 5.77 -6.91 5.82
N SER A 240 6.46 -6.12 4.98
CA SER A 240 7.15 -4.90 5.42
C SER A 240 6.19 -3.80 5.89
N ILE A 241 4.93 -3.81 5.43
CA ILE A 241 3.86 -2.89 5.88
C ILE A 241 3.24 -3.32 7.22
N MET A 242 3.40 -4.58 7.65
CA MET A 242 2.73 -5.07 8.87
C MET A 242 3.04 -4.29 10.15
N PRO A 243 4.29 -3.84 10.42
CA PRO A 243 4.58 -2.99 11.58
C PRO A 243 3.77 -1.70 11.59
N SER A 244 3.60 -1.08 10.43
CA SER A 244 2.76 0.10 10.26
C SER A 244 1.29 -0.21 10.61
N LEU A 245 0.74 -1.32 10.11
CA LEU A 245 -0.63 -1.76 10.46
C LEU A 245 -0.82 -2.04 11.95
N LEU A 246 0.19 -2.56 12.64
CA LEU A 246 0.16 -2.77 14.09
C LEU A 246 0.02 -1.47 14.86
N ILE A 247 0.86 -0.50 14.54
CA ILE A 247 0.84 0.82 15.18
C ILE A 247 -0.52 1.47 14.93
N LEU A 248 -1.05 1.38 13.71
CA LEU A 248 -2.38 1.88 13.40
C LEU A 248 -3.46 1.17 14.24
N GLU A 249 -3.43 -0.15 14.38
CA GLU A 249 -4.39 -0.88 15.21
C GLU A 249 -4.31 -0.45 16.69
N TYR A 250 -3.10 -0.22 17.22
CA TYR A 250 -2.92 0.31 18.57
C TYR A 250 -3.52 1.72 18.73
N LEU A 251 -3.34 2.58 17.74
CA LEU A 251 -3.87 3.96 17.74
C LEU A 251 -5.35 4.04 17.34
N LYS A 252 -6.05 2.93 17.11
CA LYS A 252 -7.39 2.90 16.52
C LYS A 252 -8.40 3.83 17.21
N GLU A 253 -8.50 3.78 18.54
CA GLU A 253 -9.47 4.60 19.27
C GLU A 253 -9.14 6.10 19.18
N HIS A 254 -7.85 6.46 19.26
CA HIS A 254 -7.40 7.83 19.09
C HIS A 254 -7.73 8.36 17.68
N ARG A 255 -7.42 7.56 16.64
CA ARG A 255 -7.70 7.89 15.24
C ARG A 255 -9.20 8.05 14.97
N LYS A 256 -10.02 7.16 15.52
CA LYS A 256 -11.49 7.21 15.43
C LYS A 256 -12.04 8.51 16.02
N LYS A 257 -11.59 8.90 17.22
CA LYS A 257 -11.97 10.17 17.86
C LYS A 257 -11.55 11.39 17.02
N TYR A 258 -10.31 11.39 16.52
CA TYR A 258 -9.78 12.46 15.67
C TYR A 258 -10.62 12.66 14.39
N VAL A 259 -10.88 11.61 13.63
CA VAL A 259 -11.65 11.72 12.39
C VAL A 259 -13.10 12.12 12.66
N ARG A 260 -13.72 11.60 13.73
CA ARG A 260 -15.08 11.97 14.12
C ARG A 260 -15.19 13.43 14.55
N SER A 261 -14.20 13.99 15.24
CA SER A 261 -14.23 15.42 15.63
C SER A 261 -14.19 16.34 14.41
N LEU A 262 -13.43 15.97 13.38
CA LEU A 262 -13.39 16.68 12.10
C LEU A 262 -14.68 16.51 11.30
N ALA A 263 -15.25 15.31 11.28
CA ALA A 263 -16.53 15.06 10.62
C ALA A 263 -17.66 15.92 11.22
N LYS A 264 -17.67 16.09 12.56
CA LYS A 264 -18.61 17.01 13.23
C LYS A 264 -18.44 18.45 12.77
N LYS A 265 -17.21 18.94 12.58
CA LYS A 265 -16.96 20.29 12.02
C LYS A 265 -17.48 20.44 10.59
N LEU A 266 -17.57 19.35 9.84
CA LEU A 266 -18.19 19.31 8.52
C LEU A 266 -19.71 19.10 8.58
N GLY A 267 -20.35 19.13 9.75
CA GLY A 267 -21.80 18.94 9.91
C GLY A 267 -22.27 17.49 9.81
N ILE A 268 -21.37 16.50 9.99
CA ILE A 268 -21.72 15.07 10.05
C ILE A 268 -21.90 14.70 11.52
N ILE A 269 -23.12 14.84 12.03
CA ILE A 269 -23.43 14.70 13.47
C ILE A 269 -24.40 13.54 13.72
N ASN A 270 -25.27 13.23 12.76
CA ASN A 270 -26.33 12.25 12.94
C ASN A 270 -25.79 10.82 12.92
N ASN A 271 -26.35 9.96 13.79
CA ASN A 271 -26.25 8.53 13.60
C ASN A 271 -27.09 8.16 12.38
N LEU A 272 -26.51 7.41 11.45
CA LEU A 272 -27.28 6.81 10.36
C LEU A 272 -28.05 5.62 10.95
N GLU A 273 -29.23 5.87 11.47
CA GLU A 273 -30.22 4.84 11.78
C GLU A 273 -31.01 4.56 10.50
N VAL A 274 -30.75 3.40 9.89
CA VAL A 274 -31.57 2.93 8.77
C VAL A 274 -32.52 1.89 9.32
N ASN A 275 -33.77 2.31 9.55
CA ASN A 275 -34.88 1.38 9.69
C ASN A 275 -35.09 0.74 8.33
N ILE A 276 -34.54 -0.46 8.14
CA ILE A 276 -34.85 -1.28 6.98
C ILE A 276 -36.29 -1.74 7.20
N VAL A 277 -37.24 -1.02 6.61
CA VAL A 277 -38.59 -1.54 6.43
C VAL A 277 -38.45 -2.60 5.34
N VAL A 278 -38.35 -3.86 5.77
CA VAL A 278 -38.50 -4.99 4.86
C VAL A 278 -39.96 -4.97 4.43
N GLN A 279 -40.23 -4.47 3.22
CA GLN A 279 -41.50 -4.70 2.52
C GLN A 279 -41.41 -6.01 1.74
#